data_AF-A0A4Q3X2M7-F1
#
_entry.id   AF-A0A4Q3X2M7-F1
#
_cell.length_a   1.000
_cell.length_b   1.000
_cell.length_c   1.000
_cell.angle_alpha   90.00
_cell.angle_beta   90.00
_cell.angle_gamma   90.00
#
_symmetry.space_group_name_H-M   'P 1'
#
loop_
_entity.id
_entity.type
_entity.pdbx_description
1 polymer ?
#
loop_
_entity_poly.entity_id
_entity_poly.type
_entity_poly.pdbx_seq_one_letter_code
_entity_poly.pdbx_strand_id
1 'polypeptide(L)'
;MSKPADDVGTGVDPSAPSSIASQSMPSSGGGPSGQVPSSLPSLAPGNTSTASTAPVALPFRTVTTPNPQYATGMVGILIAGDKGPQAAGFARYAKDQLMKNGKWRNMQVCVFIDQTTADAFKQYQNPRKGAPLAAADFARLASTGVWNSTPVFFISTGKSEKIYQPNSSPNSWWPRA
;
A
#
# COMPACT_ATOMS: atom_id res chain seq x y z
N MET A 1 11.05 -4.70 61.88
CA MET A 1 10.91 -3.26 61.57
C MET A 1 11.71 -3.01 60.30
N SER A 2 11.20 -2.59 59.14
CA SER A 2 9.85 -2.32 58.68
C SER A 2 9.87 -2.46 57.14
N LYS A 3 8.78 -3.01 56.60
CA LYS A 3 8.41 -3.00 55.19
C LYS A 3 7.96 -1.57 54.78
N PRO A 4 8.01 -1.22 53.49
CA PRO A 4 6.85 -0.61 52.81
C PRO A 4 6.49 -1.43 51.56
N ALA A 5 5.29 -2.01 51.42
CA ALA A 5 4.01 -1.40 50.99
C ALA A 5 4.15 -0.96 49.51
N ASP A 6 3.83 -1.82 48.53
CA ASP A 6 2.47 -2.07 48.00
C ASP A 6 1.75 -0.77 47.60
N ASP A 7 1.73 -0.46 46.29
CA ASP A 7 0.55 0.14 45.66
C ASP A 7 0.41 -0.32 44.19
N VAL A 8 -0.79 -0.79 43.90
CA VAL A 8 -1.25 -1.50 42.71
C VAL A 8 -1.96 -0.48 41.83
N GLY A 9 -1.42 -0.23 40.64
CA GLY A 9 -2.01 0.67 39.65
C GLY A 9 -2.50 -0.06 38.41
N THR A 10 -3.82 -0.28 38.38
CA THR A 10 -4.66 -0.55 37.20
C THR A 10 -4.47 -1.87 36.46
N GLY A 11 -5.33 -2.83 36.81
CA GLY A 11 -5.76 -3.87 35.90
C GLY A 11 -6.66 -3.31 34.79
N VAL A 12 -6.58 -3.96 33.64
CA VAL A 12 -7.69 -4.10 32.69
C VAL A 12 -7.67 -5.54 32.19
N ASP A 13 -8.80 -6.19 32.38
CA ASP A 13 -9.09 -7.60 32.15
C ASP A 13 -9.16 -7.96 30.65
N PRO A 14 -8.74 -9.17 30.24
CA PRO A 14 -8.79 -9.63 28.85
C PRO A 14 -10.01 -10.52 28.58
N SER A 15 -11.04 -10.02 27.90
CA SER A 15 -12.06 -10.84 27.20
C SER A 15 -12.97 -9.99 26.28
N ALA A 16 -13.02 -10.29 24.98
CA ALA A 16 -14.13 -9.94 24.07
C ALA A 16 -15.24 -11.03 24.18
N PRO A 17 -16.46 -10.98 23.55
CA PRO A 17 -17.00 -10.05 22.53
C PRO A 17 -18.53 -9.69 22.63
N SER A 18 -19.03 -8.90 21.64
CA SER A 18 -20.36 -8.98 20.95
C SER A 18 -21.57 -8.05 21.26
N SER A 19 -22.11 -7.50 20.15
CA SER A 19 -23.54 -7.37 19.72
C SER A 19 -24.39 -6.08 19.88
N ILE A 20 -24.69 -5.47 18.70
CA ILE A 20 -26.01 -5.06 18.10
C ILE A 20 -27.09 -4.32 18.92
N ALA A 21 -27.48 -3.12 18.42
CA ALA A 21 -28.86 -2.60 18.23
C ALA A 21 -28.78 -1.25 17.43
N SER A 22 -29.35 -1.07 16.22
CA SER A 22 -30.77 -0.76 15.88
C SER A 22 -31.30 0.49 16.62
N GLN A 23 -31.92 1.55 16.07
CA GLN A 23 -32.60 1.94 14.81
C GLN A 23 -32.81 3.48 14.85
N SER A 24 -33.05 4.14 13.71
CA SER A 24 -34.32 4.87 13.43
C SER A 24 -34.42 5.37 11.98
N MET A 25 -35.62 5.21 11.41
CA MET A 25 -36.06 5.61 10.06
C MET A 25 -36.43 7.12 9.98
N PRO A 26 -36.82 7.66 8.81
CA PRO A 26 -38.25 7.65 8.49
C PRO A 26 -38.63 7.33 7.02
N SER A 27 -39.87 6.87 6.90
CA SER A 27 -40.63 6.45 5.73
C SER A 27 -40.94 7.53 4.69
N SER A 28 -41.07 7.11 3.43
CA SER A 28 -42.11 7.47 2.43
C SER A 28 -41.76 6.67 1.17
N GLY A 29 -42.60 5.92 0.46
CA GLY A 29 -44.05 5.78 0.41
C GLY A 29 -44.42 5.46 -1.06
N GLY A 30 -45.19 4.39 -1.31
CA GLY A 30 -45.91 4.16 -2.58
C GLY A 30 -45.32 3.14 -3.56
N GLY A 31 -45.99 1.98 -3.71
CA GLY A 31 -45.89 1.10 -4.90
C GLY A 31 -46.65 1.68 -6.12
N PRO A 32 -46.86 0.96 -7.25
CA PRO A 32 -47.03 -0.50 -7.36
C PRO A 32 -46.26 -1.18 -8.52
N SER A 33 -46.44 -2.50 -8.60
CA SER A 33 -46.00 -3.46 -9.63
C SER A 33 -46.13 -3.02 -11.09
N GLY A 34 -45.19 -3.45 -11.96
CA GLY A 34 -45.34 -3.35 -13.42
C GLY A 34 -44.22 -4.01 -14.21
N GLN A 35 -44.52 -5.20 -14.76
CA GLN A 35 -44.07 -5.79 -16.04
C GLN A 35 -42.82 -5.24 -16.77
N VAL A 36 -41.92 -6.16 -17.15
CA VAL A 36 -41.17 -6.07 -18.43
C VAL A 36 -42.17 -6.27 -19.58
N PRO A 37 -42.13 -5.47 -20.68
CA PRO A 37 -41.34 -5.87 -21.85
C PRO A 37 -40.75 -4.72 -22.72
N SER A 38 -39.86 -5.15 -23.61
CA SER A 38 -39.09 -4.44 -24.64
C SER A 38 -39.69 -3.22 -25.32
N SER A 39 -38.89 -2.18 -25.50
CA SER A 39 -38.93 -1.27 -26.67
C SER A 39 -37.63 -0.46 -26.80
N LEU A 40 -36.80 -0.81 -27.79
CA LEU A 40 -36.14 0.20 -28.64
C LEU A 40 -37.25 0.78 -29.56
N PRO A 41 -37.18 2.01 -30.11
CA PRO A 41 -35.99 2.82 -30.40
C PRO A 41 -36.13 4.32 -30.05
N SER A 42 -35.03 5.08 -30.02
CA SER A 42 -34.88 6.34 -30.76
C SER A 42 -33.55 7.02 -30.46
N LEU A 43 -32.77 7.26 -31.51
CA LEU A 43 -31.65 8.18 -31.52
C LEU A 43 -32.18 9.61 -31.36
N ALA A 44 -31.72 10.33 -30.33
CA ALA A 44 -31.63 11.78 -30.31
C ALA A 44 -30.60 12.23 -29.24
N PRO A 45 -29.95 13.39 -29.45
CA PRO A 45 -28.57 13.64 -29.08
C PRO A 45 -28.43 14.35 -27.73
N GLY A 46 -27.23 14.27 -27.14
CA GLY A 46 -26.82 15.22 -26.10
C GLY A 46 -27.07 14.77 -24.68
N ASN A 47 -26.18 13.92 -24.18
CA ASN A 47 -25.36 14.22 -23.02
C ASN A 47 -24.44 13.02 -22.85
N THR A 48 -23.23 13.10 -23.40
CA THR A 48 -22.12 12.31 -22.90
C THR A 48 -21.83 12.81 -21.49
N SER A 49 -22.66 12.41 -20.53
CA SER A 49 -22.18 12.12 -19.20
C SER A 49 -21.08 11.10 -19.44
N THR A 50 -19.85 11.59 -19.56
CA THR A 50 -18.65 10.79 -19.37
C THR A 50 -18.84 10.18 -18.00
N ALA A 51 -19.41 8.98 -17.96
CA ALA A 51 -19.40 8.15 -16.78
C ALA A 51 -17.94 8.18 -16.33
N SER A 52 -17.70 8.80 -15.18
CA SER A 52 -16.39 8.86 -14.58
C SER A 52 -15.99 7.40 -14.45
N THR A 53 -15.13 6.93 -15.36
CA THR A 53 -14.64 5.56 -15.34
C THR A 53 -14.05 5.39 -13.96
N ALA A 54 -14.70 4.56 -13.13
CA ALA A 54 -14.27 4.34 -11.77
C ALA A 54 -12.77 4.02 -11.81
N PRO A 55 -11.93 4.66 -10.98
CA PRO A 55 -10.50 4.45 -11.01
C PRO A 55 -10.24 2.95 -10.90
N VAL A 56 -9.54 2.40 -11.89
CA VAL A 56 -9.16 0.98 -11.91
C VAL A 56 -8.44 0.69 -10.59
N ALA A 57 -9.04 -0.14 -9.75
CA ALA A 57 -8.45 -0.51 -8.47
C ALA A 57 -7.06 -1.12 -8.74
N LEU A 58 -6.02 -0.43 -8.30
CA LEU A 58 -4.65 -0.93 -8.43
C LEU A 58 -4.52 -2.21 -7.60
N PRO A 59 -3.77 -3.22 -8.08
CA PRO A 59 -3.65 -4.49 -7.37
C PRO A 59 -2.72 -4.43 -6.14
N PHE A 60 -2.36 -3.20 -5.73
CA PHE A 60 -1.57 -2.87 -4.55
C PHE A 60 -1.98 -1.50 -4.04
N ARG A 61 -1.63 -1.21 -2.78
CA ARG A 61 -1.74 0.13 -2.21
C ARG A 61 -0.38 0.81 -2.21
N THR A 62 -0.33 2.07 -2.63
CA THR A 62 0.89 2.87 -2.50
C THR A 62 1.12 3.24 -1.03
N VAL A 63 2.32 2.96 -0.53
CA VAL A 63 2.79 3.26 0.83
C VAL A 63 3.55 4.58 0.86
N THR A 64 4.39 4.79 -0.16
CA THR A 64 5.19 6.01 -0.33
C THR A 64 5.17 6.40 -1.80
N THR A 65 4.92 7.67 -2.09
CA THR A 65 4.91 8.21 -3.45
C THR A 65 6.29 8.72 -3.84
N PRO A 66 6.75 8.49 -5.09
CA PRO A 66 8.02 9.04 -5.56
C PRO A 66 7.96 10.56 -5.65
N ASN A 67 9.08 11.21 -5.35
CA ASN A 67 9.20 12.66 -5.44
C ASN A 67 9.87 13.10 -6.76
N PRO A 68 9.19 13.97 -7.54
CA PRO A 68 9.67 14.41 -8.85
C PRO A 68 10.92 15.29 -8.81
N GLN A 69 11.35 15.74 -7.63
CA GLN A 69 12.60 16.48 -7.46
C GLN A 69 13.84 15.60 -7.64
N TYR A 70 13.71 14.28 -7.48
CA TYR A 70 14.83 13.34 -7.62
C TYR A 70 14.86 12.68 -9.01
N ALA A 71 16.07 12.40 -9.50
CA ALA A 71 16.28 11.70 -10.78
C ALA A 71 15.82 10.22 -10.73
N THR A 72 15.86 9.61 -9.54
CA THR A 72 15.38 8.25 -9.28
C THR A 72 14.09 8.32 -8.47
N GLY A 73 13.02 7.72 -8.99
CA GLY A 73 11.76 7.60 -8.27
C GLY A 73 11.84 6.47 -7.25
N MET A 74 11.45 6.72 -6.02
CA MET A 74 11.33 5.68 -5.00
C MET A 74 9.84 5.52 -4.64
N VAL A 75 9.35 4.28 -4.64
CA VAL A 75 7.96 3.98 -4.28
C VAL A 75 7.94 2.78 -3.35
N GLY A 76 7.09 2.85 -2.33
CA GLY A 76 6.72 1.69 -1.52
C GLY A 76 5.33 1.24 -1.92
N ILE A 77 5.11 -0.06 -2.09
CA ILE A 77 3.79 -0.65 -2.35
C ILE A 77 3.51 -1.78 -1.37
N LEU A 78 2.26 -1.87 -0.92
CA LEU A 78 1.75 -2.98 -0.12
C LEU A 78 0.86 -3.84 -1.01
N ILE A 79 1.18 -5.13 -1.12
CA ILE A 79 0.36 -6.11 -1.82
C ILE A 79 -0.46 -6.91 -0.80
N ALA A 80 -1.63 -7.38 -1.22
CA ALA A 80 -2.49 -8.18 -0.37
C ALA A 80 -2.01 -9.63 -0.28
N GLY A 81 -1.85 -10.14 0.94
CA GLY A 81 -1.73 -11.58 1.25
C GLY A 81 -0.50 -12.28 0.67
N ASP A 82 -0.58 -13.61 0.60
CA ASP A 82 0.46 -14.59 0.22
C ASP A 82 1.11 -14.41 -1.16
N LYS A 83 0.88 -13.29 -1.83
CA LYS A 83 1.35 -12.94 -3.18
C LYS A 83 2.84 -12.63 -3.24
N GLY A 84 3.63 -13.11 -2.29
CA GLY A 84 5.08 -13.03 -2.26
C GLY A 84 5.72 -13.49 -3.59
N PRO A 85 5.32 -14.63 -4.18
CA PRO A 85 5.85 -15.08 -5.46
C PRO A 85 5.59 -14.11 -6.63
N GLN A 86 4.47 -13.37 -6.60
CA GLN A 86 4.09 -12.40 -7.63
C GLN A 86 4.59 -10.97 -7.34
N ALA A 87 5.26 -10.74 -6.19
CA ALA A 87 5.71 -9.42 -5.75
C ALA A 87 6.55 -8.68 -6.80
N ALA A 88 7.42 -9.38 -7.53
CA ALA A 88 8.22 -8.80 -8.61
C ALA A 88 7.36 -8.29 -9.79
N GLY A 89 6.26 -8.99 -10.10
CA GLY A 89 5.28 -8.55 -11.10
C GLY A 89 4.58 -7.26 -10.69
N PHE A 90 4.19 -7.15 -9.42
CA PHE A 90 3.60 -5.92 -8.89
C PHE A 90 4.60 -4.75 -8.90
N ALA A 91 5.87 -4.99 -8.58
CA ALA A 91 6.90 -3.98 -8.66
C ALA A 91 7.08 -3.44 -10.09
N ARG A 92 7.13 -4.34 -11.09
CA ARG A 92 7.21 -3.96 -12.51
C ARG A 92 5.99 -3.18 -12.95
N TYR A 93 4.79 -3.63 -12.59
CA TYR A 93 3.56 -2.91 -12.91
C TYR A 93 3.56 -1.50 -12.29
N ALA A 94 3.98 -1.36 -11.03
CA ALA A 94 4.12 -0.05 -10.38
C ALA A 94 5.12 0.85 -11.11
N LYS A 95 6.29 0.31 -11.50
CA LYS A 95 7.27 1.03 -12.32
C LYS A 95 6.64 1.51 -13.62
N ASP A 96 5.98 0.62 -14.36
CA ASP A 96 5.41 0.97 -15.67
C ASP A 96 4.34 2.05 -15.55
N GLN A 97 3.48 1.99 -14.53
CA GLN A 97 2.49 3.04 -14.27
C GLN A 97 3.14 4.40 -13.98
N LEU A 98 4.23 4.43 -13.21
CA LEU A 98 4.89 5.68 -12.82
C LEU A 98 5.82 6.23 -13.92
N MET A 99 6.45 5.36 -14.70
CA MET A 99 7.34 5.74 -15.80
C MET A 99 6.59 6.10 -17.09
N LYS A 100 5.33 5.66 -17.27
CA LYS A 100 4.48 6.07 -18.40
C LYS A 100 4.37 7.59 -18.54
N ASN A 101 4.44 8.32 -17.42
CA ASN A 101 4.39 9.78 -17.40
C ASN A 101 5.73 10.44 -17.77
N GLY A 102 6.75 9.66 -18.15
CA GLY A 102 8.04 10.13 -18.68
C GLY A 102 8.98 10.78 -17.66
N LYS A 103 8.57 10.91 -16.39
CA LYS A 103 9.32 11.69 -15.39
C LYS A 103 10.61 11.02 -14.93
N TRP A 104 10.59 9.71 -14.71
CA TRP A 104 11.72 8.97 -14.15
C TRP A 104 12.27 7.96 -15.15
N ARG A 105 13.60 7.90 -15.28
CA ARG A 105 14.32 6.86 -16.03
C ARG A 105 14.88 5.76 -15.13
N ASN A 106 14.93 6.04 -13.83
CA ASN A 106 15.40 5.12 -12.80
C ASN A 106 14.32 5.01 -11.71
N MET A 107 14.11 3.81 -11.19
CA MET A 107 13.19 3.58 -10.08
C MET A 107 13.71 2.57 -9.06
N GLN A 108 13.29 2.78 -7.82
CA GLN A 108 13.37 1.81 -6.74
C GLN A 108 11.95 1.52 -6.25
N VAL A 109 11.58 0.25 -6.17
CA VAL A 109 10.26 -0.20 -5.71
C VAL A 109 10.47 -1.16 -4.54
N CYS A 110 9.97 -0.80 -3.36
CA CYS A 110 9.86 -1.71 -2.21
C CYS A 110 8.47 -2.33 -2.19
N VAL A 111 8.40 -3.66 -2.12
CA VAL A 111 7.13 -4.40 -2.03
C VAL A 111 7.01 -5.00 -0.64
N PHE A 112 5.93 -4.67 0.05
CA PHE A 112 5.60 -5.18 1.38
C PHE A 112 4.41 -6.15 1.29
N ILE A 113 4.40 -7.17 2.14
CA ILE A 113 3.26 -8.10 2.32
C ILE A 113 2.57 -7.92 3.68
N ASP A 114 3.15 -7.07 4.53
CA ASP A 114 2.67 -6.79 5.88
C ASP A 114 2.48 -5.28 6.08
N GLN A 115 1.37 -4.93 6.75
CA GLN A 115 0.98 -3.56 7.02
C GLN A 115 1.94 -2.87 7.99
N THR A 116 2.36 -3.56 9.05
CA THR A 116 3.24 -3.01 10.10
C THR A 116 4.57 -2.57 9.51
N THR A 117 5.15 -3.42 8.67
CA THR A 117 6.42 -3.19 7.97
C THR A 117 6.30 -2.05 6.96
N ALA A 118 5.19 -2.00 6.21
CA ALA A 118 4.90 -0.92 5.29
C ALA A 118 4.76 0.44 6.01
N ASP A 119 4.10 0.47 7.17
CA ASP A 119 3.94 1.69 7.95
C ASP A 119 5.25 2.18 8.57
N ALA A 120 6.10 1.26 9.07
CA ALA A 120 7.45 1.59 9.54
C ALA A 120 8.28 2.23 8.42
N PHE A 121 8.21 1.67 7.21
CA PHE A 121 8.88 2.25 6.05
C PHE A 121 8.31 3.61 5.64
N LYS A 122 6.99 3.78 5.68
CA LYS A 122 6.33 5.07 5.42
C LYS A 122 6.80 6.14 6.40
N GLN A 123 6.84 5.83 7.70
CA GLN A 123 7.34 6.74 8.73
C GLN A 123 8.78 7.15 8.47
N TYR A 124 9.63 6.21 8.05
CA TYR A 124 11.00 6.48 7.64
C TYR A 124 11.10 7.40 6.40
N GLN A 125 10.24 7.19 5.40
CA GLN A 125 10.26 7.93 4.15
C GLN A 125 9.57 9.29 4.20
N ASN A 126 8.62 9.52 5.10
CA ASN A 126 7.91 10.79 5.26
C ASN A 126 8.85 12.01 5.34
N PRO A 127 9.86 12.07 6.24
CA PRO A 127 10.77 13.22 6.31
C PRO A 127 11.68 13.33 5.07
N ARG A 128 11.91 12.22 4.36
CA ARG A 128 12.72 12.15 3.14
C ARG A 128 11.93 12.50 1.89
N LYS A 129 10.60 12.62 2.00
CA LYS A 129 9.69 12.91 0.89
C LYS A 129 9.92 11.97 -0.29
N GLY A 130 10.00 10.66 -0.08
CA GLY A 130 10.17 9.69 -1.16
C GLY A 130 11.50 9.79 -1.91
N ALA A 131 12.56 10.24 -1.22
CA ALA A 131 13.92 10.22 -1.74
C ALA A 131 14.40 8.77 -1.98
N PRO A 132 15.25 8.54 -2.99
CA PRO A 132 15.86 7.23 -3.21
C PRO A 132 16.63 6.75 -1.99
N LEU A 133 16.69 5.43 -1.81
CA LEU A 133 17.48 4.78 -0.77
C LEU A 133 18.95 4.72 -1.20
N ALA A 134 19.83 5.06 -0.26
CA ALA A 134 21.28 4.98 -0.32
C ALA A 134 21.79 3.88 0.63
N ALA A 135 23.09 3.56 0.54
CA ALA A 135 23.72 2.46 1.30
C ALA A 135 23.43 2.51 2.82
N ALA A 136 23.56 3.68 3.43
CA ALA A 136 23.33 3.88 4.87
C ALA A 136 21.87 3.61 5.29
N ASP A 137 20.92 3.75 4.36
CA ASP A 137 19.49 3.59 4.64
C ASP A 137 19.12 2.12 4.83
N PHE A 138 19.79 1.23 4.10
CA PHE A 138 19.52 -0.21 4.20
C PHE A 138 19.85 -0.74 5.59
N ALA A 139 20.97 -0.33 6.18
CA ALA A 139 21.33 -0.71 7.54
C ALA A 139 20.34 -0.18 8.57
N ARG A 140 19.89 1.08 8.42
CA ARG A 140 18.90 1.70 9.32
C ARG A 140 17.52 1.07 9.20
N LEU A 141 17.10 0.67 8.00
CA LEU A 141 15.84 -0.03 7.77
C LEU A 141 15.91 -1.49 8.23
N ALA A 142 17.09 -2.11 8.21
CA ALA A 142 17.31 -3.43 8.76
C ALA A 142 17.12 -3.45 10.28
N SER A 143 17.67 -2.45 10.99
CA SER A 143 17.52 -2.37 12.46
C SER A 143 16.07 -2.12 12.90
N THR A 144 15.21 -1.59 12.03
CA THR A 144 13.77 -1.45 12.28
C THR A 144 12.94 -2.64 11.80
N GLY A 145 13.58 -3.70 11.28
CA GLY A 145 12.91 -4.92 10.81
C GLY A 145 12.15 -4.77 9.48
N VAL A 146 12.33 -3.67 8.75
CA VAL A 146 11.56 -3.39 7.52
C VAL A 146 11.80 -4.46 6.46
N TRP A 147 13.00 -5.03 6.41
CA TRP A 147 13.34 -6.04 5.41
C TRP A 147 12.72 -7.42 5.67
N ASN A 148 12.24 -7.70 6.89
CA ASN A 148 11.72 -9.01 7.27
C ASN A 148 10.48 -9.42 6.47
N SER A 149 9.62 -8.46 6.14
CA SER A 149 8.39 -8.67 5.36
C SER A 149 8.41 -7.93 4.03
N THR A 150 9.62 -7.70 3.49
CA THR A 150 9.83 -7.13 2.16
C THR A 150 10.30 -8.23 1.22
N PRO A 151 9.40 -8.92 0.49
CA PRO A 151 9.79 -9.97 -0.45
C PRO A 151 10.59 -9.46 -1.65
N VAL A 152 10.39 -8.20 -2.05
CA VAL A 152 11.04 -7.64 -3.23
C VAL A 152 11.52 -6.23 -2.96
N PHE A 153 12.79 -6.01 -3.25
CA PHE A 153 13.32 -4.69 -3.59
C PHE A 153 13.74 -4.70 -5.06
N PHE A 154 13.08 -3.88 -5.86
CA PHE A 154 13.29 -3.83 -7.30
C PHE A 154 13.99 -2.51 -7.67
N ILE A 155 15.03 -2.59 -8.48
CA ILE A 155 15.75 -1.44 -9.02
C ILE A 155 15.68 -1.50 -10.55
N SER A 156 15.24 -0.42 -11.17
CA SER A 156 15.31 -0.21 -12.61
C SER A 156 16.21 0.98 -12.92
N THR A 157 17.14 0.77 -13.85
CA THR A 157 18.03 1.80 -14.38
C THR A 157 17.99 1.71 -15.90
N GLY A 158 17.23 2.60 -16.55
CA GLY A 158 16.97 2.52 -17.98
C GLY A 158 16.31 1.19 -18.36
N LYS A 159 17.00 0.37 -19.18
CA LYS A 159 16.50 -0.95 -19.61
C LYS A 159 16.90 -2.09 -18.67
N SER A 160 17.77 -1.83 -17.70
CA SER A 160 18.25 -2.86 -16.77
C SER A 160 17.34 -2.92 -15.55
N GLU A 161 17.02 -4.15 -15.14
CA GLU A 161 16.25 -4.43 -13.93
C GLU A 161 17.05 -5.34 -13.00
N LYS A 162 17.00 -5.07 -11.70
CA LYS A 162 17.54 -5.93 -10.64
C LYS A 162 16.47 -6.15 -9.59
N ILE A 163 16.32 -7.40 -9.18
CA ILE A 163 15.41 -7.81 -8.11
C ILE A 163 16.25 -8.38 -6.98
N TYR A 164 16.00 -7.89 -5.78
CA TYR A 164 16.54 -8.40 -4.54
C TYR A 164 15.40 -8.97 -3.71
N GLN A 165 15.71 -9.93 -2.85
CA GLN A 165 14.77 -10.54 -1.91
C GLN A 165 15.22 -10.26 -0.47
N PRO A 166 14.91 -9.06 0.07
CA PRO A 166 15.36 -8.65 1.38
C PRO A 166 15.00 -9.64 2.49
N ASN A 167 13.78 -10.17 2.46
CA ASN A 167 13.29 -11.10 3.46
C ASN A 167 14.09 -12.42 3.56
N SER A 168 14.74 -12.87 2.49
CA SER A 168 15.59 -14.07 2.50
C SER A 168 16.88 -13.86 3.28
N SER A 169 17.36 -12.63 3.40
CA SER A 169 18.58 -12.28 4.15
C SER A 169 18.53 -10.82 4.66
N PRO A 170 17.64 -10.50 5.63
CA PRO A 170 17.25 -9.12 5.97
C PRO A 170 18.35 -8.19 6.43
N ASN A 171 19.53 -8.75 6.78
CA ASN A 171 20.68 -8.02 7.31
C ASN A 171 21.92 -8.03 6.38
N SER A 172 21.83 -8.69 5.22
CA SER A 172 22.98 -8.95 4.35
C SER A 172 22.69 -9.00 2.85
N TRP A 173 21.42 -8.83 2.42
CA TRP A 173 21.02 -8.92 1.02
C TRP A 173 21.54 -7.76 0.15
N TRP A 174 21.83 -6.60 0.74
CA TRP A 174 22.37 -5.46 0.01
C TRP A 174 23.91 -5.51 0.04
N PRO A 175 24.58 -5.20 -1.09
CA PRO A 175 26.03 -5.15 -1.11
C PRO A 175 26.50 -4.04 -0.17
N ARG A 176 27.33 -4.40 0.81
CA ARG A 176 28.08 -3.43 1.61
C ARG A 176 29.17 -2.86 0.69
N ALA A 177 29.02 -1.59 0.35
CA ALA A 177 30.06 -0.82 -0.35
C ALA A 177 31.17 -0.44 0.65
#